data_AF-A0A0J1LBF0-F1
#
_entry.id   AF-A0A0J1LBF0-F1
#
_cell.length_a   1.000
_cell.length_b   1.000
_cell.length_c   1.000
_cell.angle_alpha   90.00
_cell.angle_beta   90.00
_cell.angle_gamma   90.00
#
_symmetry.space_group_name_H-M   'P 1'
#
loop_
_entity.id
_entity.type
_entity.pdbx_description
1 polymer ?
#
loop_
_entity_poly.entity_id
_entity_poly.type
_entity_poly.pdbx_seq_one_letter_code
_entity_poly.pdbx_strand_id
1 'polypeptide(L)'
;MKKLVWSLLAVVLIVSFQVKPAEAAYLPEYDKYIEVSYDQARQIADALGLKNVPLGEQTAQISFDVQEKVIAKIEKILGKEIDRYYIWLTVNGEKVLGIDPPIPQA
;
A
#
# COMPACT_ATOMS: atom_id res chain seq x y z
N MET A 1 16.52 -2.36 47.66
CA MET A 1 15.49 -3.14 46.92
C MET A 1 14.47 -2.25 46.23
N LYS A 2 13.72 -1.37 46.93
CA LYS A 2 12.71 -0.49 46.30
C LYS A 2 13.25 0.35 45.13
N LYS A 3 14.41 1.00 45.27
CA LYS A 3 15.02 1.84 44.22
C LYS A 3 15.31 1.08 42.92
N LEU A 4 15.70 -0.19 43.03
CA LEU A 4 16.05 -1.05 41.89
C LEU A 4 14.80 -1.49 41.12
N VAL A 5 13.70 -1.74 41.84
CA VAL A 5 12.37 -2.02 41.26
C VAL A 5 11.85 -0.80 40.50
N TRP A 6 11.99 0.41 41.05
CA TRP A 6 11.57 1.65 40.38
C TRP A 6 12.38 1.93 39.11
N SER A 7 13.69 1.68 39.13
CA SER A 7 14.54 1.80 37.95
C SER A 7 14.15 0.79 36.85
N LEU A 8 13.85 -0.46 37.22
CA LEU A 8 13.41 -1.47 36.26
C LEU A 8 12.04 -1.10 35.64
N LEU A 9 11.11 -0.64 36.47
CA LEU A 9 9.78 -0.22 36.03
C LEU A 9 9.85 0.97 35.07
N ALA A 10 10.72 1.94 35.36
CA ALA A 10 10.95 3.09 34.49
C ALA A 10 11.52 2.68 33.12
N VAL A 11 12.47 1.74 33.10
CA VAL A 11 13.02 1.20 31.84
C VAL A 11 11.94 0.48 31.02
N VAL A 12 11.12 -0.35 31.67
CA VAL A 12 10.00 -1.06 30.99
C VAL A 12 9.00 -0.06 30.41
N LEU A 13 8.61 0.97 31.17
CA LEU A 13 7.71 2.02 30.71
C LEU A 13 8.28 2.78 29.50
N ILE A 14 9.56 3.17 29.54
CA ILE A 14 10.21 3.89 28.43
C ILE A 14 10.21 3.05 27.15
N VAL A 15 10.54 1.75 27.25
CA VAL A 15 10.52 0.85 26.09
C VAL A 15 9.09 0.64 25.57
N SER A 16 8.10 0.57 26.47
CA SER A 16 6.69 0.40 26.11
C SER A 16 6.13 1.59 25.32
N PHE A 17 6.61 2.82 25.59
CA PHE A 17 6.18 4.02 24.88
C PHE A 17 6.90 4.25 23.53
N GLN A 18 7.95 3.48 23.23
CA GLN A 18 8.70 3.59 21.98
C GLN A 18 8.20 2.63 20.88
N VAL A 19 7.27 1.73 21.21
CA VAL A 19 6.63 0.88 20.20
C VAL A 19 5.66 1.75 19.41
N LYS A 20 6.12 2.27 18.26
CA LYS A 20 5.19 2.81 17.27
C LYS A 20 4.25 1.69 16.84
N PRO A 21 2.94 1.92 16.72
CA PRO A 21 2.07 0.98 16.03
C PRO A 21 2.69 0.69 14.66
N ALA A 22 2.63 -0.56 14.21
CA ALA A 22 3.27 -1.01 12.99
C ALA A 22 2.49 -0.47 11.79
N GLU A 23 2.64 0.83 11.49
CA GLU A 23 1.95 1.54 10.41
C GLU A 23 1.80 0.63 9.18
N ALA A 24 0.55 0.35 8.78
CA ALA A 24 0.26 -0.48 7.62
C ALA A 24 1.14 -0.09 6.44
N ALA A 25 2.01 -1.00 6.02
CA ALA A 25 3.06 -0.65 5.09
C ALA A 25 2.59 -0.98 3.67
N TYR A 26 2.64 0.04 2.80
CA TYR A 26 2.87 -0.26 1.40
C TYR A 26 4.27 -0.87 1.29
N LEU A 27 4.35 -2.10 0.79
CA LEU A 27 5.57 -2.91 0.70
C LEU A 27 6.07 -2.98 -0.76
N PRO A 28 6.72 -1.93 -1.29
CA PRO A 28 7.11 -1.84 -2.69
C PRO A 28 8.11 -2.94 -3.12
N GLU A 29 8.82 -3.56 -2.18
CA GLU A 29 9.70 -4.71 -2.44
C GLU A 29 8.95 -5.94 -2.97
N TYR A 30 7.64 -6.04 -2.73
CA TYR A 30 6.80 -7.13 -3.22
C TYR A 30 6.06 -6.79 -4.52
N ASP A 31 6.15 -5.53 -4.98
CA ASP A 31 5.53 -5.08 -6.22
C ASP A 31 5.89 -5.98 -7.40
N LYS A 32 4.90 -6.16 -8.28
CA LYS A 32 5.06 -6.86 -9.54
C LYS A 32 4.89 -5.90 -10.69
N TYR A 33 5.65 -6.12 -11.75
CA TYR A 33 5.66 -5.27 -12.93
C TYR A 33 5.30 -6.16 -14.12
N ILE A 34 4.22 -5.81 -14.82
CA ILE A 34 3.72 -6.55 -15.97
C ILE A 34 3.73 -5.62 -17.17
N GLU A 35 4.63 -5.91 -18.10
CA GLU A 35 4.69 -5.21 -19.39
C GLU A 35 3.51 -5.64 -20.27
N VAL A 36 2.77 -4.67 -20.79
CA VAL A 36 1.60 -4.87 -21.64
C VAL A 36 1.63 -3.90 -22.83
N SER A 37 0.87 -4.20 -23.88
CA SER A 37 0.67 -3.21 -24.95
C SER A 37 -0.16 -2.03 -24.46
N TYR A 38 -0.02 -0.88 -25.12
CA TYR A 38 -0.84 0.30 -24.83
C TYR A 38 -2.35 -0.02 -24.91
N ASP A 39 -2.76 -0.80 -25.92
CA ASP A 39 -4.16 -1.19 -26.11
C ASP A 39 -4.68 -2.07 -24.96
N GLN A 40 -3.86 -3.01 -24.48
CA GLN A 40 -4.21 -3.83 -23.31
C GLN A 40 -4.34 -2.98 -22.04
N ALA A 41 -3.37 -2.09 -21.78
CA ALA A 41 -3.45 -1.18 -20.65
C ALA A 41 -4.69 -0.27 -20.74
N ARG A 42 -5.05 0.19 -21.94
CA ARG A 42 -6.20 1.06 -22.19
C ARG A 42 -7.51 0.33 -21.90
N GLN A 43 -7.65 -0.90 -22.38
CA GLN A 43 -8.81 -1.74 -22.11
C GLN A 43 -9.02 -1.97 -20.62
N ILE A 44 -7.93 -2.27 -19.88
CA ILE A 44 -8.00 -2.49 -18.43
C ILE A 44 -8.37 -1.20 -17.71
N ALA A 45 -7.73 -0.07 -18.03
CA ALA A 45 -8.05 1.22 -17.43
C ALA A 45 -9.50 1.63 -17.69
N ASP A 46 -10.04 1.38 -18.89
CA ASP A 46 -11.46 1.63 -19.20
C ASP A 46 -12.40 0.74 -18.36
N ALA A 47 -12.05 -0.53 -18.14
CA ALA A 47 -12.82 -1.44 -17.29
C ALA A 47 -12.85 -0.99 -15.82
N LEU A 48 -11.82 -0.25 -15.37
CA LEU A 48 -11.75 0.37 -14.05
C LEU A 48 -12.42 1.76 -13.98
N GLY A 49 -13.12 2.17 -15.05
CA GLY A 49 -13.83 3.45 -15.10
C GLY A 49 -12.95 4.66 -15.41
N LEU A 50 -11.68 4.47 -15.81
CA LEU A 50 -10.75 5.53 -16.18
C LEU A 50 -10.84 5.91 -17.66
N LYS A 51 -12.03 5.78 -18.26
CA LYS A 51 -12.26 6.11 -19.65
C LYS A 51 -11.91 7.58 -19.91
N ASN A 52 -11.18 7.84 -20.99
CA ASN A 52 -10.65 9.16 -21.37
C ASN A 52 -9.54 9.74 -20.47
N VAL A 53 -9.05 9.01 -19.47
CA VAL A 53 -7.87 9.42 -18.69
C VAL A 53 -6.61 8.93 -19.43
N PRO A 54 -5.70 9.81 -19.90
CA PRO A 54 -4.50 9.37 -20.64
C PRO A 54 -3.64 8.39 -19.85
N LEU A 55 -3.13 7.33 -20.48
CA LEU A 55 -2.22 6.41 -19.79
C LEU A 55 -0.85 7.07 -19.60
N GLY A 56 -0.25 6.85 -18.44
CA GLY A 56 1.05 7.38 -18.09
C GLY A 56 1.23 7.47 -16.58
N GLU A 57 2.31 8.10 -16.15
CA GLU A 57 2.67 8.25 -14.73
C GLU A 57 1.54 8.86 -13.91
N GLN A 58 0.84 9.87 -14.45
CA GLN A 58 -0.28 10.49 -13.75
C GLN A 58 -1.42 9.49 -13.46
N THR A 59 -1.72 8.60 -14.39
CA THR A 59 -2.78 7.58 -14.22
C THR A 59 -2.33 6.45 -13.29
N ALA A 60 -1.05 6.09 -13.34
CA ALA A 60 -0.44 5.21 -12.35
C ALA A 60 -0.58 5.80 -10.95
N GLN A 61 -0.29 7.09 -10.76
CA GLN A 61 -0.44 7.76 -9.48
C GLN A 61 -1.91 7.83 -9.02
N ILE A 62 -2.83 8.20 -9.92
CA ILE A 62 -4.25 8.30 -9.58
C ILE A 62 -4.79 6.93 -9.13
N SER A 63 -4.48 5.86 -9.87
CA SER A 63 -4.93 4.51 -9.52
C SER A 63 -4.38 4.05 -8.17
N PHE A 64 -3.11 4.30 -7.88
CA PHE A 64 -2.50 4.04 -6.58
C PHE A 64 -3.16 4.84 -5.45
N ASP A 65 -3.25 6.16 -5.59
CA ASP A 65 -3.78 7.05 -4.55
C ASP A 65 -5.24 6.74 -4.18
N VAL A 66 -6.05 6.36 -5.18
CA VAL A 66 -7.45 5.97 -4.95
C VAL A 66 -7.51 4.71 -4.10
N GLN A 67 -6.68 3.71 -4.40
CA GLN A 67 -6.63 2.46 -3.64
C GLN A 67 -6.14 2.69 -2.21
N GLU A 68 -5.04 3.44 -2.03
CA GLU A 68 -4.52 3.80 -0.70
C GLU A 68 -5.56 4.57 0.14
N LYS A 69 -6.31 5.50 -0.47
CA LYS A 69 -7.39 6.22 0.24
C LYS A 69 -8.55 5.31 0.64
N VAL A 70 -8.86 4.29 -0.16
CA VAL A 70 -9.90 3.31 0.17
C VAL A 70 -9.41 2.41 1.29
N ILE A 71 -8.19 1.88 1.20
CA ILE A 71 -7.58 1.03 2.22
C ILE A 71 -7.52 1.77 3.56
N ALA A 72 -7.02 3.00 3.60
CA ALA A 72 -6.97 3.79 4.84
C ALA A 72 -8.34 3.97 5.51
N LYS A 73 -9.42 4.09 4.72
CA LYS A 73 -10.79 4.13 5.26
C LYS A 73 -11.21 2.79 5.84
N ILE A 74 -10.88 1.69 5.15
CA ILE A 74 -11.17 0.33 5.62
C ILE A 74 -10.43 0.05 6.93
N GLU A 75 -9.14 0.37 7.01
CA GLU A 75 -8.32 0.20 8.22
C GLU A 75 -8.90 0.95 9.41
N LYS A 76 -9.34 2.20 9.19
CA LYS A 76 -10.00 3.00 10.22
C LYS A 76 -11.31 2.37 10.71
N ILE A 77 -12.07 1.73 9.83
CA ILE A 77 -13.32 1.04 10.18
C ILE A 77 -13.04 -0.27 10.94
N LEU A 78 -12.06 -1.03 10.48
CA LEU A 78 -11.75 -2.36 11.00
C LEU A 78 -10.85 -2.33 12.24
N GLY A 79 -10.13 -1.22 12.48
CA GLY A 79 -9.10 -1.13 13.50
C GLY A 79 -7.93 -2.08 13.26
N LYS A 80 -7.67 -2.43 11.99
CA LYS A 80 -6.63 -3.36 11.57
C LYS A 80 -5.84 -2.75 10.43
N GLU A 81 -4.52 -2.87 10.52
CA GLU A 81 -3.59 -2.52 9.46
C GLU A 81 -3.63 -3.59 8.37
N ILE A 82 -3.53 -3.16 7.11
CA ILE A 82 -3.57 -4.02 5.92
C ILE A 82 -2.28 -3.79 5.15
N ASP A 83 -1.36 -4.76 5.23
CA ASP A 83 -0.19 -4.77 4.37
C ASP A 83 -0.62 -4.96 2.91
N ARG A 84 -0.03 -4.19 1.99
CA ARG A 84 -0.33 -4.28 0.55
C ARG A 84 0.89 -4.05 -0.32
N TYR A 85 0.82 -4.58 -1.52
CA TYR A 85 1.76 -4.36 -2.62
C TYR A 85 0.96 -4.23 -3.91
N TYR A 86 1.58 -3.74 -4.99
CA TYR A 86 0.86 -3.47 -6.22
C TYR A 86 1.38 -4.28 -7.39
N ILE A 87 0.47 -4.66 -8.28
CA ILE A 87 0.78 -5.01 -9.65
C ILE A 87 0.75 -3.73 -10.48
N TRP A 88 1.90 -3.32 -10.98
CA TRP A 88 2.06 -2.22 -11.90
C TRP A 88 2.00 -2.72 -13.33
N LEU A 89 1.05 -2.21 -14.11
CA LEU A 89 1.11 -2.34 -15.56
C LEU A 89 2.11 -1.34 -16.10
N THR A 90 2.99 -1.81 -16.96
CA THR A 90 3.98 -0.98 -17.66
C THR A 90 3.77 -1.00 -19.17
N VAL A 91 4.04 0.13 -19.81
CA VAL A 91 4.07 0.26 -21.27
C VAL A 91 5.40 0.93 -21.63
N ASN A 92 6.22 0.24 -22.42
CA ASN A 92 7.60 0.61 -22.71
C ASN A 92 8.44 0.85 -21.44
N GLY A 93 8.20 0.07 -20.38
CA GLY A 93 8.87 0.22 -19.09
C GLY A 93 8.35 1.37 -18.20
N GLU A 94 7.39 2.17 -18.67
CA GLU A 94 6.76 3.23 -17.87
C GLU A 94 5.50 2.73 -17.17
N LYS A 95 5.34 3.03 -15.88
CA LYS A 95 4.12 2.69 -15.12
C LYS A 95 2.91 3.45 -15.67
N VAL A 96 1.84 2.73 -15.97
CA VAL A 96 0.59 3.33 -16.47
C VAL A 96 -0.63 3.07 -15.59
N LEU A 97 -0.58 2.04 -14.74
CA LEU A 97 -1.68 1.67 -13.85
C LEU A 97 -1.17 0.83 -12.67
N GLY A 98 -1.62 1.13 -11.45
CA GLY A 98 -1.40 0.30 -10.27
C GLY A 98 -2.67 -0.47 -9.87
N ILE A 99 -2.52 -1.74 -9.49
CA ILE A 99 -3.63 -2.60 -9.06
C ILE A 99 -3.20 -3.29 -7.76
N ASP A 100 -3.95 -3.08 -6.68
CA ASP A 100 -3.84 -3.84 -5.43
C ASP A 100 -4.47 -5.23 -5.67
N PRO A 101 -3.67 -6.32 -5.72
CA PRO A 101 -4.20 -7.63 -5.98
C PRO A 101 -4.87 -8.20 -4.72
N PRO A 102 -5.91 -9.05 -4.88
CA PRO A 102 -6.38 -9.84 -3.75
C PRO A 102 -5.22 -10.74 -3.29
N ILE A 103 -4.72 -10.51 -2.09
CA ILE A 103 -3.67 -11.34 -1.48
C ILE A 103 -4.22 -12.77 -1.40
N PRO A 104 -3.58 -13.78 -2.03
CA PRO A 104 -3.72 -15.14 -1.54
C PRO A 104 -3.00 -15.16 -0.19
N GLN A 105 -3.75 -15.26 0.91
CA GLN A 105 -3.14 -15.69 2.17
C GLN A 105 -2.58 -17.09 1.89
N ALA A 106 -1.26 -17.20 1.75
CA ALA A 106 -0.57 -18.48 1.74
C ALA A 106 -0.58 -19.08 3.15
#